data_AF-A0A7S4T9E0-F1
#
_entry.id   AF-A0A7S4T9E0-F1
#
_cell.length_a   1.000
_cell.length_b   1.000
_cell.length_c   1.000
_cell.angle_alpha   90.00
_cell.angle_beta   90.00
_cell.angle_gamma   90.00
#
_symmetry.space_group_name_H-M   'P 1'
#
loop_
_entity.id
_entity.type
_entity.pdbx_description
1 polymer ?
#
loop_
_entity_poly.entity_id
_entity_poly.type
_entity_poly.pdbx_seq_one_letter_code
_entity_poly.pdbx_strand_id
1 'polypeptide(L)'
;PCARVCVICYRLAQLASAAPTPLAMATPLWLRLAPLASLVASALPDGGPAQCPQAGSDETRAGSMLQVGLRSGGAPAASSAARAALMFKIHGPDALPSLMQALCLVTHAHNARARRDVVVFADLNLTAADVSALRSTAAPARLEVVELHETPQSVLAGLPADVQRRVEAACGTAIANIGWDTVCGEDGNKIKAPMNYLYMNWFRIVQLWTHPRLAEYDYLLQMDADAFCTKPWDFDPVQMLIDRNLTYIFNGFPGVANDCLVRGVRRVSARIFGRALCDVDLEGGHLRADTTSCGEGPFADSEDDGMRVIFGSFQVARLSFFRGELF
;
A
#
# COMPACT_ATOMS: atom_id res chain seq x y z
N PRO A 1 6.53 26.04 -5.54
CA PRO A 1 5.22 25.91 -4.82
C PRO A 1 5.29 24.94 -3.64
N CYS A 2 5.74 23.69 -3.82
CA CYS A 2 6.05 22.76 -2.69
C CYS A 2 7.21 23.25 -1.79
N ALA A 3 8.14 24.04 -2.36
CA ALA A 3 9.30 24.53 -1.64
C ALA A 3 9.00 25.50 -0.48
N ARG A 4 7.90 26.28 -0.51
CA ARG A 4 7.61 27.27 0.55
C ARG A 4 7.06 26.64 1.84
N VAL A 5 6.47 25.45 1.75
CA VAL A 5 6.06 24.66 2.92
C VAL A 5 7.21 23.79 3.43
N CYS A 6 8.11 23.32 2.56
CA CYS A 6 9.30 22.54 2.95
C CYS A 6 10.42 23.34 3.65
N VAL A 7 10.58 24.65 3.38
CA VAL A 7 11.75 25.43 3.87
C VAL A 7 11.77 25.60 5.40
N ILE A 8 10.62 25.54 6.08
CA ILE A 8 10.55 25.66 7.54
C ILE A 8 10.94 24.33 8.23
N CYS A 9 10.60 23.18 7.65
CA CYS A 9 10.98 21.87 8.18
C CYS A 9 12.43 21.48 7.84
N TYR A 10 12.95 21.93 6.70
CA TYR A 10 14.30 21.58 6.22
C TYR A 10 15.43 22.28 7.00
N ARG A 11 15.21 23.49 7.55
CA ARG A 11 16.23 24.18 8.37
C ARG A 11 16.52 23.50 9.72
N LEU A 12 15.62 22.65 10.21
CA LEU A 12 15.84 21.89 11.45
C LEU A 12 16.62 20.59 11.22
N ALA A 13 16.74 20.10 9.98
CA ALA A 13 17.44 18.86 9.65
C ALA A 13 18.88 19.05 9.15
N GLN A 14 19.29 20.30 8.83
CA GLN A 14 20.63 20.61 8.29
C GLN A 14 21.77 20.67 9.34
N LEU A 15 21.53 20.28 10.60
CA LEU A 15 22.59 20.20 11.62
C LEU A 15 23.25 18.83 11.77
N ALA A 16 22.90 17.84 10.93
CA ALA A 16 23.50 16.51 11.00
C ALA A 16 24.19 16.10 9.68
N SER A 17 25.48 16.44 9.62
CA SER A 17 26.59 15.62 9.12
C SER A 17 26.59 15.09 7.67
N ALA A 18 27.36 15.83 6.85
CA ALA A 18 28.50 15.42 6.02
C ALA A 18 28.68 13.97 5.51
N ALA A 19 28.99 13.90 4.20
CA ALA A 19 29.30 12.77 3.32
C ALA A 19 30.64 12.03 3.63
N PRO A 20 31.18 11.09 2.78
CA PRO A 20 30.62 10.32 1.65
C PRO A 20 30.94 8.79 1.66
N THR A 21 30.25 8.09 0.75
CA THR A 21 30.41 6.73 0.14
C THR A 21 31.82 6.45 -0.46
N PRO A 22 32.21 5.26 -1.05
CA PRO A 22 31.36 4.30 -1.81
C PRO A 22 31.78 2.78 -1.97
N LEU A 23 30.92 2.04 -2.70
CA LEU A 23 31.21 0.98 -3.73
C LEU A 23 31.74 -0.41 -3.27
N ALA A 24 31.42 -1.57 -3.87
CA ALA A 24 30.73 -1.96 -5.11
C ALA A 24 30.37 -3.47 -5.09
N MET A 25 29.36 -3.86 -5.91
CA MET A 25 29.30 -4.97 -6.90
C MET A 25 29.76 -6.40 -6.51
N ALA A 26 29.22 -7.51 -7.02
CA ALA A 26 28.11 -7.85 -7.89
C ALA A 26 28.01 -9.40 -7.88
N THR A 27 26.78 -9.91 -7.97
CA THR A 27 26.24 -11.08 -8.72
C THR A 27 27.12 -12.04 -9.54
N PRO A 28 26.60 -13.17 -10.11
CA PRO A 28 25.32 -13.91 -9.95
C PRO A 28 25.39 -15.47 -10.10
N LEU A 29 24.24 -16.18 -10.23
CA LEU A 29 23.84 -16.98 -11.42
C LEU A 29 23.03 -18.28 -11.10
N TRP A 30 21.74 -18.28 -11.49
CA TRP A 30 20.92 -19.36 -12.08
C TRP A 30 20.72 -20.76 -11.44
N LEU A 31 19.49 -21.26 -11.69
CA LEU A 31 19.06 -22.67 -11.77
C LEU A 31 19.12 -23.49 -10.48
N ARG A 32 17.95 -23.74 -9.87
CA ARG A 32 17.51 -25.10 -9.49
C ARG A 32 16.10 -25.13 -8.85
N LEU A 33 15.18 -25.77 -9.60
CA LEU A 33 14.27 -26.82 -9.13
C LEU A 33 13.00 -26.43 -8.35
N ALA A 34 11.87 -26.43 -9.08
CA ALA A 34 10.69 -27.21 -8.67
C ALA A 34 11.13 -28.68 -8.47
N PRO A 35 10.75 -29.42 -7.40
CA PRO A 35 9.38 -29.51 -6.84
C PRO A 35 9.30 -29.71 -5.30
N LEU A 36 8.43 -28.97 -4.58
CA LEU A 36 8.18 -29.22 -3.13
C LEU A 36 6.70 -29.05 -2.71
N ALA A 37 5.76 -29.20 -3.64
CA ALA A 37 4.33 -28.97 -3.41
C ALA A 37 3.58 -30.16 -2.75
N SER A 38 4.25 -31.04 -2.00
CA SER A 38 3.61 -32.25 -1.41
C SER A 38 3.78 -32.42 0.10
N LEU A 39 4.12 -31.35 0.84
CA LEU A 39 4.48 -31.50 2.27
C LEU A 39 3.77 -30.59 3.29
N VAL A 40 2.72 -29.84 2.91
CA VAL A 40 2.09 -28.87 3.85
C VAL A 40 0.63 -29.18 4.20
N ALA A 41 0.00 -30.18 3.59
CA ALA A 41 -1.42 -30.48 3.81
C ALA A 41 -1.74 -31.28 5.10
N SER A 42 -0.86 -31.32 6.12
CA SER A 42 -1.06 -32.24 7.27
C SER A 42 -0.72 -31.67 8.65
N ALA A 43 -0.61 -30.35 8.82
CA ALA A 43 -0.23 -29.79 10.12
C ALA A 43 -0.99 -28.52 10.49
N LEU A 44 -2.30 -28.61 10.74
CA LEU A 44 -3.01 -27.65 11.59
C LEU A 44 -4.06 -28.37 12.45
N PRO A 45 -3.98 -28.28 13.79
CA PRO A 45 -5.05 -28.73 14.67
C PRO A 45 -6.10 -27.63 14.89
N ASP A 46 -7.34 -28.05 15.09
CA ASP A 46 -8.46 -27.22 15.51
C ASP A 46 -8.27 -26.66 16.94
N GLY A 47 -8.62 -25.39 17.18
CA GLY A 47 -9.06 -24.95 18.51
C GLY A 47 -8.69 -23.52 18.97
N GLY A 48 -9.72 -22.67 19.13
CA GLY A 48 -9.78 -21.56 20.10
C GLY A 48 -9.39 -20.15 19.62
N PRO A 49 -10.03 -19.07 20.13
CA PRO A 49 -9.63 -17.70 19.85
C PRO A 49 -8.24 -17.42 20.44
N ALA A 50 -7.33 -16.91 19.62
CA ALA A 50 -5.95 -16.63 20.01
C ALA A 50 -5.89 -15.58 21.13
N GLN A 51 -5.33 -15.95 22.28
CA GLN A 51 -4.97 -15.00 23.33
C GLN A 51 -3.72 -14.23 22.92
N CYS A 52 -3.72 -12.90 23.13
CA CYS A 52 -2.55 -12.08 22.86
C CYS A 52 -1.39 -12.50 23.78
N PRO A 53 -0.17 -12.67 23.25
CA PRO A 53 1.00 -12.87 24.09
C PRO A 53 1.18 -11.63 24.96
N GLN A 54 1.26 -11.82 26.28
CA GLN A 54 1.57 -10.72 27.19
C GLN A 54 2.94 -10.16 26.83
N ALA A 55 3.00 -8.83 26.64
CA ALA A 55 4.24 -8.13 26.37
C ALA A 55 5.19 -8.33 27.56
N GLY A 56 6.23 -9.14 27.35
CA GLY A 56 7.39 -9.20 28.24
C GLY A 56 8.06 -7.83 28.29
N SER A 57 8.54 -7.46 29.46
CA SER A 57 9.01 -6.12 29.86
C SER A 57 10.32 -5.63 29.23
N ASP A 58 10.68 -6.06 28.01
CA ASP A 58 11.85 -5.55 27.30
C ASP A 58 11.44 -4.49 26.28
N GLU A 59 11.27 -3.26 26.79
CA GLU A 59 11.23 -2.04 25.99
C GLU A 59 12.58 -1.82 25.31
N THR A 60 12.72 -2.25 24.05
CA THR A 60 13.63 -1.60 23.12
C THR A 60 13.20 -1.80 21.66
N ARG A 61 12.99 -0.68 20.96
CA ARG A 61 12.70 -0.50 19.53
C ARG A 61 11.25 -0.80 19.10
N ALA A 62 10.43 0.26 19.09
CA ALA A 62 9.36 0.43 18.11
C ALA A 62 9.98 0.59 16.70
N GLY A 63 10.50 -0.50 16.15
CA GLY A 63 10.90 -0.60 14.75
C GLY A 63 9.65 -0.88 13.91
N SER A 64 9.53 -0.21 12.77
CA SER A 64 8.57 -0.58 11.74
C SER A 64 8.67 -2.09 11.51
N MET A 65 7.58 -2.82 11.78
CA MET A 65 7.55 -4.28 11.64
C MET A 65 7.45 -4.60 10.14
N LEU A 66 8.61 -4.64 9.48
CA LEU A 66 8.76 -5.22 8.16
C LEU A 66 8.48 -6.72 8.27
N GLN A 67 7.32 -7.17 7.80
CA GLN A 67 7.05 -8.62 7.76
C GLN A 67 7.85 -9.28 6.64
N VAL A 68 8.45 -10.43 6.98
CA VAL A 68 9.52 -11.10 6.24
C VAL A 68 9.03 -11.62 4.89
N GLY A 69 9.73 -11.26 3.82
CA GLY A 69 9.42 -11.66 2.45
C GLY A 69 9.72 -13.13 2.14
N LEU A 70 8.96 -13.69 1.19
CA LEU A 70 9.21 -15.02 0.62
C LEU A 70 10.50 -15.00 -0.21
N ARG A 71 11.37 -15.99 -0.01
CA ARG A 71 12.56 -16.18 -0.86
C ARG A 71 12.19 -16.98 -2.10
N SER A 72 12.71 -16.57 -3.25
CA SER A 72 12.63 -17.37 -4.48
C SER A 72 13.76 -18.41 -4.52
N GLY A 73 13.43 -19.66 -4.86
CA GLY A 73 14.39 -20.72 -5.11
C GLY A 73 15.16 -20.43 -6.39
N GLY A 74 16.39 -19.92 -6.25
CA GLY A 74 17.26 -19.51 -7.35
C GLY A 74 17.35 -18.00 -7.48
N ALA A 75 18.45 -17.41 -7.01
CA ALA A 75 18.74 -16.00 -7.23
C ALA A 75 19.09 -15.80 -8.71
N PRO A 76 18.25 -15.11 -9.50
CA PRO A 76 18.71 -14.66 -10.80
C PRO A 76 19.89 -13.74 -10.59
N ALA A 77 20.69 -13.60 -11.64
CA ALA A 77 21.64 -12.52 -11.66
C ALA A 77 20.91 -11.19 -11.47
N ALA A 78 21.09 -10.52 -10.33
CA ALA A 78 20.95 -9.06 -10.22
C ALA A 78 21.79 -8.41 -11.33
N SER A 79 21.14 -8.26 -12.48
CA SER A 79 21.48 -7.34 -13.53
C SER A 79 21.52 -5.95 -12.91
N SER A 80 22.59 -5.19 -13.19
CA SER A 80 22.75 -3.79 -12.81
C SER A 80 21.72 -2.85 -13.44
N ALA A 81 20.67 -3.39 -14.08
CA ALA A 81 19.62 -2.64 -14.76
C ALA A 81 18.20 -2.99 -14.28
N ALA A 82 18.04 -3.61 -13.10
CA ALA A 82 16.71 -3.88 -12.54
C ALA A 82 15.84 -2.62 -12.51
N ARG A 83 14.76 -2.61 -13.31
CA ARG A 83 13.87 -1.45 -13.43
C ARG A 83 12.74 -1.55 -12.43
N ALA A 84 12.44 -0.44 -11.76
CA ALA A 84 11.40 -0.38 -10.75
C ALA A 84 10.54 0.87 -10.93
N ALA A 85 9.24 0.71 -10.69
CA ALA A 85 8.28 1.81 -10.68
C ALA A 85 7.60 1.94 -9.32
N LEU A 86 7.26 3.17 -8.93
CA LEU A 86 6.20 3.43 -7.96
C LEU A 86 4.86 3.35 -8.69
N MET A 87 3.89 2.70 -8.06
CA MET A 87 2.55 2.56 -8.64
C MET A 87 1.49 3.03 -7.67
N PHE A 88 0.55 3.81 -8.20
CA PHE A 88 -0.70 4.17 -7.53
C PHE A 88 -1.89 3.76 -8.40
N LYS A 89 -3.00 3.38 -7.76
CA LYS A 89 -4.29 3.24 -8.43
C LYS A 89 -5.30 4.17 -7.76
N ILE A 90 -6.00 4.95 -8.56
CA ILE A 90 -7.09 5.83 -8.12
C ILE A 90 -8.37 5.55 -8.90
N HIS A 91 -9.50 5.89 -8.30
CA HIS A 91 -10.79 5.78 -8.98
C HIS A 91 -11.05 6.98 -9.90
N GLY A 92 -10.73 8.20 -9.47
CA GLY A 92 -10.96 9.40 -10.28
C GLY A 92 -10.50 10.70 -9.61
N PRO A 93 -10.98 11.85 -10.09
CA PRO A 93 -10.54 13.18 -9.63
C PRO A 93 -10.65 13.41 -8.12
N ASP A 94 -11.66 12.83 -7.47
CA ASP A 94 -11.87 13.00 -6.03
C ASP A 94 -10.71 12.44 -5.18
N ALA A 95 -9.92 11.51 -5.72
CA ALA A 95 -8.74 10.95 -5.06
C ALA A 95 -7.46 11.78 -5.28
N LEU A 96 -7.50 12.82 -6.13
CA LEU A 96 -6.32 13.63 -6.46
C LEU A 96 -5.70 14.32 -5.25
N PRO A 97 -6.45 14.94 -4.31
CA PRO A 97 -5.84 15.58 -3.14
C PRO A 97 -5.00 14.60 -2.32
N SER A 98 -5.54 13.40 -2.04
CA SER A 98 -4.83 12.35 -1.32
C SER A 98 -3.62 11.86 -2.11
N LEU A 99 -3.78 11.57 -3.42
CA LEU A 99 -2.67 11.13 -4.26
C LEU A 99 -1.54 12.16 -4.32
N MET A 100 -1.85 13.45 -4.49
CA MET A 100 -0.85 14.52 -4.48
C MET A 100 -0.10 14.59 -3.15
N GLN A 101 -0.81 14.43 -2.03
CA GLN A 101 -0.20 14.36 -0.71
C GLN A 101 0.72 13.13 -0.59
N ALA A 102 0.26 11.95 -0.99
CA ALA A 102 1.06 10.72 -0.97
C ALA A 102 2.30 10.83 -1.86
N LEU A 103 2.17 11.39 -3.08
CA LEU A 103 3.28 11.66 -4.00
C LEU A 103 4.31 12.62 -3.40
N CYS A 104 3.86 13.70 -2.76
CA CYS A 104 4.74 14.65 -2.10
C CYS A 104 5.53 13.97 -0.97
N LEU A 105 4.84 13.20 -0.12
CA LEU A 105 5.45 12.54 1.03
C LEU A 105 6.40 11.42 0.62
N VAL A 106 6.04 10.56 -0.34
CA VAL A 106 6.94 9.50 -0.82
C VAL A 106 8.13 10.08 -1.58
N THR A 107 7.94 11.19 -2.31
CA THR A 107 9.04 11.89 -2.98
C THR A 107 10.03 12.42 -1.95
N HIS A 108 9.55 13.11 -0.92
CA HIS A 108 10.40 13.58 0.16
C HIS A 108 11.08 12.44 0.91
N ALA A 109 10.33 11.39 1.26
CA ALA A 109 10.85 10.31 2.08
C ALA A 109 11.87 9.44 1.34
N HIS A 110 11.67 9.25 0.04
CA HIS A 110 12.35 8.22 -0.74
C HIS A 110 12.63 8.64 -2.19
N ASN A 111 11.61 9.01 -2.96
CA ASN A 111 11.72 9.01 -4.42
C ASN A 111 12.52 10.19 -5.01
N ALA A 112 12.77 11.26 -4.26
CA ALA A 112 13.67 12.33 -4.68
C ALA A 112 15.12 11.84 -4.91
N ARG A 113 15.53 10.82 -4.13
CA ARG A 113 16.85 10.16 -4.26
C ARG A 113 16.79 9.00 -5.25
N ALA A 114 15.80 8.13 -5.13
CA ALA A 114 15.70 6.93 -5.95
C ALA A 114 15.30 7.20 -7.40
N ARG A 115 14.56 8.28 -7.67
CA ARG A 115 14.12 8.73 -8.99
C ARG A 115 13.46 7.62 -9.83
N ARG A 116 12.70 6.74 -9.18
CA ARG A 116 11.91 5.72 -9.87
C ARG A 116 10.77 6.38 -10.62
N ASP A 117 10.47 5.84 -11.79
CA ASP A 117 9.26 6.21 -12.53
C ASP A 117 8.02 6.03 -11.65
N VAL A 118 7.04 6.90 -11.82
CA VAL A 118 5.74 6.81 -11.17
C VAL A 118 4.69 6.48 -12.23
N VAL A 119 3.94 5.42 -12.02
CA VAL A 119 2.80 5.02 -12.86
C VAL A 119 1.53 5.14 -12.04
N VAL A 120 0.58 5.95 -12.51
CA VAL A 120 -0.72 6.11 -11.87
C VAL A 120 -1.79 5.48 -12.77
N PHE A 121 -2.47 4.46 -12.28
CA PHE A 121 -3.64 3.90 -12.94
C PHE A 121 -4.90 4.65 -12.47
N ALA A 122 -5.73 5.12 -13.40
CA ALA A 122 -6.98 5.82 -13.10
C ALA A 122 -8.17 5.14 -13.78
N ASP A 123 -9.23 4.85 -13.02
CA ASP A 123 -10.45 4.26 -13.58
C ASP A 123 -11.26 5.29 -14.40
N LEU A 124 -11.27 6.55 -13.93
CA LEU A 124 -11.95 7.67 -14.57
C LEU A 124 -10.94 8.65 -15.19
N ASN A 125 -11.38 9.34 -16.25
CA ASN A 125 -10.54 10.29 -16.98
C ASN A 125 -10.10 11.44 -16.07
N LEU A 126 -8.84 11.83 -16.19
CA LEU A 126 -8.29 13.01 -15.53
C LEU A 126 -8.15 14.15 -16.54
N THR A 127 -8.29 15.39 -16.09
CA THR A 127 -8.05 16.52 -16.99
C THR A 127 -6.55 16.68 -17.26
N ALA A 128 -6.19 17.35 -18.36
CA ALA A 128 -4.79 17.70 -18.64
C ALA A 128 -4.15 18.53 -17.50
N ALA A 129 -4.95 19.35 -16.81
CA ALA A 129 -4.51 20.12 -15.66
C ALA A 129 -4.17 19.20 -14.48
N ASP A 130 -4.99 18.19 -14.20
CA ASP A 130 -4.75 17.19 -13.14
C ASP A 130 -3.47 16.41 -13.41
N VAL A 131 -3.29 15.90 -14.64
CA VAL A 131 -2.08 15.16 -15.04
C VAL A 131 -0.83 16.04 -14.92
N SER A 132 -0.92 17.33 -15.29
CA SER A 132 0.17 18.29 -15.13
C SER A 132 0.51 18.53 -13.64
N ALA A 133 -0.50 18.66 -12.79
CA ALA A 133 -0.33 18.84 -11.35
C ALA A 133 0.35 17.61 -10.71
N LEU A 134 -0.06 16.39 -11.08
CA LEU A 134 0.57 15.15 -10.63
C LEU A 134 2.04 15.07 -11.06
N ARG A 135 2.35 15.36 -12.33
CA ARG A 135 3.75 15.39 -12.83
C ARG A 135 4.62 16.40 -12.08
N SER A 136 4.09 17.59 -11.82
CA SER A 136 4.76 18.62 -11.03
C SER A 136 5.04 18.14 -9.59
N THR A 137 4.10 17.42 -9.00
CA THR A 137 4.20 16.91 -7.62
C THR A 137 5.21 15.78 -7.48
N ALA A 138 5.30 14.89 -8.47
CA ALA A 138 6.24 13.77 -8.49
C ALA A 138 7.67 14.15 -8.92
N ALA A 139 7.90 15.40 -9.34
CA ALA A 139 9.21 15.85 -9.79
C ALA A 139 10.29 15.63 -8.72
N PRO A 140 11.52 15.19 -9.09
CA PRO A 140 12.03 15.08 -10.46
C PRO A 140 11.73 13.74 -11.15
N ALA A 141 10.98 12.84 -10.53
CA ALA A 141 10.65 11.56 -11.15
C ALA A 141 9.72 11.74 -12.35
N ARG A 142 9.87 10.88 -13.35
CA ARG A 142 8.94 10.79 -14.48
C ARG A 142 7.63 10.22 -13.96
N LEU A 143 6.51 10.92 -14.21
CA LEU A 143 5.17 10.42 -13.91
C LEU A 143 4.34 10.25 -15.17
N GLU A 144 3.71 9.09 -15.27
CA GLU A 144 2.74 8.74 -16.29
C GLU A 144 1.40 8.36 -15.65
N VAL A 145 0.32 8.77 -16.30
CA VAL A 145 -1.04 8.36 -15.95
C VAL A 145 -1.52 7.41 -17.05
N VAL A 146 -2.04 6.26 -16.64
CA VAL A 146 -2.65 5.24 -17.49
C VAL A 146 -4.14 5.21 -17.16
N GLU A 147 -4.96 5.66 -18.10
CA GLU A 147 -6.42 5.56 -17.97
C GLU A 147 -6.85 4.15 -18.36
N LEU A 148 -7.60 3.48 -17.48
CA LEU A 148 -8.04 2.10 -17.70
C LEU A 148 -9.27 2.03 -18.62
N HIS A 149 -10.06 3.11 -18.73
CA HIS A 149 -11.27 3.24 -19.56
C HIS A 149 -12.29 2.10 -19.43
N GLU A 150 -12.19 1.29 -18.39
CA GLU A 150 -13.08 0.18 -18.10
C GLU A 150 -14.26 0.67 -17.25
N THR A 151 -15.47 0.19 -17.55
CA THR A 151 -16.62 0.35 -16.66
C THR A 151 -16.89 -0.98 -15.96
N PRO A 152 -17.61 -1.00 -14.82
CA PRO A 152 -17.99 -2.25 -14.19
C PRO A 152 -18.72 -3.17 -15.17
N GLN A 153 -19.61 -2.59 -15.97
CA GLN A 153 -20.37 -3.34 -16.96
C GLN A 153 -19.46 -3.95 -18.03
N SER A 154 -18.46 -3.22 -18.55
CA SER A 154 -17.57 -3.76 -19.58
C SER A 154 -16.71 -4.92 -19.06
N VAL A 155 -16.25 -4.81 -17.82
CA VAL A 155 -15.44 -5.86 -17.16
C VAL A 155 -16.29 -7.08 -16.86
N LEU A 156 -17.48 -6.88 -16.27
CA LEU A 156 -18.39 -7.96 -15.89
C LEU A 156 -18.97 -8.69 -17.10
N ALA A 157 -19.24 -7.98 -18.20
CA ALA A 157 -19.74 -8.57 -19.44
C ALA A 157 -18.72 -9.54 -20.09
N GLY A 158 -17.43 -9.37 -19.79
CA GLY A 158 -16.36 -10.28 -20.25
C GLY A 158 -16.26 -11.59 -19.46
N LEU A 159 -16.97 -11.74 -18.35
CA LEU A 159 -16.92 -12.93 -17.50
C LEU A 159 -17.76 -14.09 -18.07
N PRO A 160 -17.46 -15.35 -17.71
CA PRO A 160 -18.33 -16.49 -18.04
C PRO A 160 -19.78 -16.29 -17.54
N ALA A 161 -20.76 -16.79 -18.28
CA ALA A 161 -22.19 -16.54 -17.99
C ALA A 161 -22.64 -17.03 -16.60
N ASP A 162 -22.04 -18.10 -16.06
CA ASP A 162 -22.31 -18.56 -14.70
C ASP A 162 -21.75 -17.61 -13.64
N VAL A 163 -20.59 -16.99 -13.89
CA VAL A 163 -20.00 -15.98 -13.02
C VAL A 163 -20.84 -14.71 -13.06
N GLN A 164 -21.27 -14.29 -14.26
CA GLN A 164 -22.17 -13.14 -14.42
C GLN A 164 -23.43 -13.28 -13.57
N ARG A 165 -24.12 -14.43 -13.64
CA ARG A 165 -25.32 -14.69 -12.82
C ARG A 165 -25.05 -14.63 -11.31
N ARG A 166 -23.87 -15.09 -10.86
CA ARG A 166 -23.49 -15.00 -9.44
C ARG A 166 -23.26 -13.55 -9.01
N VAL A 167 -22.64 -12.73 -9.87
CA VAL A 167 -22.48 -11.29 -9.61
C VAL A 167 -23.84 -10.61 -9.54
N GLU A 168 -24.75 -10.88 -10.49
CA GLU A 168 -26.10 -10.30 -10.48
C GLU A 168 -26.86 -10.65 -9.21
N ALA A 169 -26.76 -11.91 -8.75
CA ALA A 169 -27.33 -12.34 -7.48
C ALA A 169 -26.71 -11.59 -6.29
N ALA A 170 -25.38 -11.50 -6.21
CA ALA A 170 -24.67 -10.81 -5.14
C ALA A 170 -24.94 -9.29 -5.11
N CYS A 171 -25.22 -8.68 -6.26
CA CYS A 171 -25.52 -7.25 -6.37
C CYS A 171 -27.03 -6.95 -6.32
N GLY A 172 -27.89 -7.97 -6.40
CA GLY A 172 -29.35 -7.81 -6.45
C GLY A 172 -29.86 -7.08 -7.69
N THR A 173 -29.09 -7.03 -8.78
CA THR A 173 -29.45 -6.31 -10.02
C THR A 173 -28.71 -6.89 -11.22
N ALA A 174 -29.24 -6.66 -12.43
CA ALA A 174 -28.61 -7.09 -13.67
C ALA A 174 -27.31 -6.32 -13.95
N ILE A 175 -26.34 -6.94 -14.64
CA ILE A 175 -25.02 -6.33 -14.94
C ILE A 175 -25.15 -4.96 -15.60
N ALA A 176 -26.12 -4.79 -16.50
CA ALA A 176 -26.37 -3.52 -17.19
C ALA A 176 -26.63 -2.34 -16.24
N ASN A 177 -27.10 -2.62 -15.02
CA ASN A 177 -27.44 -1.62 -14.00
C ASN A 177 -26.38 -1.50 -12.89
N ILE A 178 -25.29 -2.27 -12.95
CA ILE A 178 -24.21 -2.21 -11.96
C ILE A 178 -23.32 -1.01 -12.28
N GLY A 179 -23.35 0.00 -11.41
CA GLY A 179 -22.43 1.13 -11.42
C GLY A 179 -21.32 1.00 -10.38
N TRP A 180 -20.43 1.99 -10.31
CA TRP A 180 -19.32 2.02 -9.35
C TRP A 180 -19.75 2.00 -7.88
N ASP A 181 -20.91 2.60 -7.58
CA ASP A 181 -21.46 2.67 -6.22
C ASP A 181 -22.44 1.53 -5.91
N THR A 182 -22.67 0.61 -6.85
CA THR A 182 -23.53 -0.55 -6.59
C THR A 182 -22.89 -1.42 -5.51
N VAL A 183 -23.61 -1.61 -4.41
CA VAL A 183 -23.15 -2.41 -3.27
C VAL A 183 -23.48 -3.88 -3.53
N CYS A 184 -22.47 -4.73 -3.52
CA CYS A 184 -22.61 -6.17 -3.73
C CYS A 184 -22.11 -6.95 -2.50
N GLY A 185 -22.69 -8.13 -2.29
CA GLY A 185 -22.27 -9.10 -1.28
C GLY A 185 -23.08 -10.38 -1.37
N GLU A 186 -22.47 -11.52 -1.04
CA GLU A 186 -23.15 -12.82 -1.06
C GLU A 186 -24.22 -12.91 0.05
N ASP A 187 -25.31 -13.63 -0.21
CA ASP A 187 -26.36 -13.86 0.77
C ASP A 187 -25.80 -14.52 2.04
N GLY A 188 -26.14 -13.95 3.20
CA GLY A 188 -25.64 -14.40 4.50
C GLY A 188 -24.25 -13.89 4.86
N ASN A 189 -23.52 -13.25 3.94
CA ASN A 189 -22.26 -12.58 4.26
C ASN A 189 -22.53 -11.19 4.85
N LYS A 190 -21.87 -10.87 5.97
CA LYS A 190 -21.98 -9.55 6.61
C LYS A 190 -21.23 -8.47 5.86
N ILE A 191 -20.27 -8.86 5.01
CA ILE A 191 -19.41 -7.93 4.28
C ILE A 191 -20.07 -7.62 2.94
N LYS A 192 -20.51 -6.36 2.80
CA LYS A 192 -20.94 -5.79 1.52
C LYS A 192 -20.01 -4.64 1.17
N ALA A 193 -19.67 -4.50 -0.10
CA ALA A 193 -18.78 -3.45 -0.56
C ALA A 193 -19.27 -2.83 -1.87
N PRO A 194 -19.00 -1.54 -2.10
CA PRO A 194 -19.30 -0.90 -3.38
C PRO A 194 -18.41 -1.48 -4.50
N MET A 195 -18.92 -1.47 -5.73
CA MET A 195 -18.26 -2.05 -6.90
C MET A 195 -16.89 -1.42 -7.18
N ASN A 196 -16.69 -0.13 -6.94
CA ASN A 196 -15.37 0.52 -7.07
C ASN A 196 -14.31 -0.12 -6.15
N TYR A 197 -14.68 -0.50 -4.93
CA TYR A 197 -13.79 -1.19 -3.99
C TYR A 197 -13.52 -2.64 -4.44
N LEU A 198 -14.56 -3.36 -4.87
CA LEU A 198 -14.40 -4.72 -5.40
C LEU A 198 -13.51 -4.74 -6.64
N TYR A 199 -13.72 -3.80 -7.55
CA TYR A 199 -12.93 -3.63 -8.76
C TYR A 199 -11.48 -3.26 -8.47
N MET A 200 -11.24 -2.34 -7.52
CA MET A 200 -9.89 -2.02 -7.07
C MET A 200 -9.15 -3.27 -6.61
N ASN A 201 -9.79 -4.15 -5.84
CA ASN A 201 -9.19 -5.42 -5.40
C ASN A 201 -8.95 -6.37 -6.57
N TRP A 202 -9.94 -6.55 -7.46
CA TRP A 202 -9.77 -7.39 -8.64
C TRP A 202 -8.62 -6.91 -9.52
N PHE A 203 -8.55 -5.62 -9.82
CA PHE A 203 -7.45 -5.06 -10.62
C PHE A 203 -6.10 -5.34 -9.98
N ARG A 204 -5.96 -5.12 -8.67
CA ARG A 204 -4.70 -5.36 -7.94
C ARG A 204 -4.29 -6.82 -7.93
N ILE A 205 -5.25 -7.73 -7.80
CA ILE A 205 -4.96 -9.17 -7.70
C ILE A 205 -4.71 -9.77 -9.09
N VAL A 206 -5.49 -9.36 -10.09
CA VAL A 206 -5.55 -10.04 -11.39
C VAL A 206 -4.84 -9.24 -12.48
N GLN A 207 -5.19 -7.97 -12.67
CA GLN A 207 -4.77 -7.20 -13.85
C GLN A 207 -3.40 -6.53 -13.70
N LEU A 208 -3.10 -6.03 -12.51
CA LEU A 208 -1.96 -5.18 -12.25
C LEU A 208 -0.65 -5.81 -12.74
N TRP A 209 -0.42 -7.06 -12.37
CA TRP A 209 0.88 -7.72 -12.55
C TRP A 209 1.23 -7.96 -14.03
N THR A 210 0.20 -8.12 -14.86
CA THR A 210 0.28 -8.40 -16.30
C THR A 210 -0.04 -7.19 -17.16
N HIS A 211 -0.35 -6.03 -16.56
CA HIS A 211 -0.70 -4.85 -17.32
C HIS A 211 0.43 -4.46 -18.30
N PRO A 212 0.16 -4.28 -19.62
CA PRO A 212 1.20 -4.06 -20.63
C PRO A 212 2.12 -2.90 -20.31
N ARG A 213 1.58 -1.83 -19.70
CA ARG A 213 2.39 -0.69 -19.27
C ARG A 213 3.51 -1.09 -18.32
N LEU A 214 3.33 -2.09 -17.47
CA LEU A 214 4.35 -2.49 -16.51
C LEU A 214 5.40 -3.44 -17.11
N ALA A 215 5.26 -3.87 -18.37
CA ALA A 215 6.13 -4.89 -18.99
C ALA A 215 7.62 -4.54 -18.95
N GLU A 216 7.99 -3.25 -18.96
CA GLU A 216 9.38 -2.81 -18.90
C GLU A 216 10.00 -2.79 -17.49
N TYR A 217 9.20 -3.04 -16.44
CA TYR A 217 9.65 -3.07 -15.05
C TYR A 217 9.80 -4.51 -14.55
N ASP A 218 10.80 -4.69 -13.68
CA ASP A 218 11.08 -5.92 -12.95
C ASP A 218 10.46 -5.89 -11.54
N TYR A 219 10.34 -4.70 -10.96
CA TYR A 219 9.85 -4.48 -9.60
C TYR A 219 8.80 -3.38 -9.54
N LEU A 220 7.89 -3.52 -8.59
CA LEU A 220 6.84 -2.55 -8.33
C LEU A 220 6.84 -2.17 -6.85
N LEU A 221 6.87 -0.88 -6.54
CA LEU A 221 6.51 -0.32 -5.23
C LEU A 221 5.10 0.24 -5.35
N GLN A 222 4.09 -0.58 -5.03
CA GLN A 222 2.70 -0.16 -4.99
C GLN A 222 2.41 0.58 -3.69
N MET A 223 1.68 1.69 -3.78
CA MET A 223 1.18 2.46 -2.64
C MET A 223 -0.28 2.83 -2.86
N ASP A 224 -1.06 2.85 -1.77
CA ASP A 224 -2.39 3.45 -1.80
C ASP A 224 -2.29 4.97 -1.93
N ALA A 225 -3.30 5.61 -2.52
CA ALA A 225 -3.33 7.07 -2.69
C ALA A 225 -3.46 7.83 -1.36
N ASP A 226 -3.87 7.14 -0.29
CA ASP A 226 -3.96 7.60 1.09
C ASP A 226 -2.87 7.00 2.00
N ALA A 227 -1.86 6.33 1.43
CA ALA A 227 -0.70 5.85 2.17
C ALA A 227 0.36 6.95 2.35
N PHE A 228 0.65 7.29 3.61
CA PHE A 228 1.55 8.41 3.94
C PHE A 228 2.88 7.96 4.54
N CYS A 229 3.97 8.47 3.96
CA CYS A 229 5.30 8.36 4.53
C CYS A 229 5.49 9.42 5.63
N THR A 230 5.58 9.01 6.89
CA THR A 230 5.69 9.93 8.05
C THR A 230 7.13 10.38 8.34
N LYS A 231 8.13 9.74 7.73
CA LYS A 231 9.55 10.09 7.88
C LYS A 231 10.36 9.72 6.64
N PRO A 232 11.54 10.34 6.43
CA PRO A 232 12.51 9.87 5.45
C PRO A 232 12.92 8.42 5.66
N TRP A 233 13.06 7.69 4.57
CA TRP A 233 13.52 6.30 4.60
C TRP A 233 15.05 6.29 4.47
N ASP A 234 15.74 5.65 5.40
CA ASP A 234 17.20 5.47 5.36
C ASP A 234 17.63 4.32 4.44
N PHE A 235 16.66 3.57 3.91
CA PHE A 235 16.87 2.49 2.96
C PHE A 235 15.93 2.59 1.75
N ASP A 236 16.25 1.79 0.73
CA ASP A 236 15.45 1.61 -0.47
C ASP A 236 14.78 0.23 -0.41
N PRO A 237 13.45 0.13 -0.28
CA PRO A 237 12.80 -1.16 -0.09
C PRO A 237 12.84 -2.04 -1.35
N VAL A 238 12.95 -1.44 -2.54
CA VAL A 238 13.15 -2.20 -3.79
C VAL A 238 14.58 -2.73 -3.84
N GLN A 239 15.57 -1.89 -3.51
CA GLN A 239 16.96 -2.36 -3.47
C GLN A 239 17.14 -3.46 -2.43
N MET A 240 16.50 -3.33 -1.26
CA MET A 240 16.49 -4.37 -0.25
C MET A 240 15.88 -5.68 -0.77
N LEU A 241 14.78 -5.61 -1.53
CA LEU A 241 14.15 -6.79 -2.16
C LEU A 241 15.13 -7.46 -3.13
N ILE A 242 15.84 -6.67 -3.94
CA ILE A 242 16.87 -7.14 -4.88
C ILE A 242 18.05 -7.79 -4.13
N ASP A 243 18.68 -7.06 -3.21
CA ASP A 243 19.88 -7.47 -2.47
C ASP A 243 19.66 -8.73 -1.65
N ARG A 244 18.43 -8.93 -1.16
CA ARG A 244 18.06 -10.08 -0.32
C ARG A 244 17.39 -11.21 -1.10
N ASN A 245 17.28 -11.07 -2.43
CA ASN A 245 16.56 -12.01 -3.30
C ASN A 245 15.16 -12.36 -2.78
N LEU A 246 14.45 -11.34 -2.29
CA LEU A 246 13.07 -11.48 -1.84
C LEU A 246 12.14 -11.39 -3.05
N THR A 247 10.94 -11.95 -2.90
CA THR A 247 9.89 -11.88 -3.91
C THR A 247 8.92 -10.74 -3.63
N TYR A 248 8.62 -10.54 -2.35
CA TYR A 248 7.55 -9.65 -1.92
C TYR A 248 7.86 -9.10 -0.53
N ILE A 249 7.56 -7.82 -0.33
CA ILE A 249 7.60 -7.11 0.94
C ILE A 249 6.28 -6.38 1.04
N PHE A 250 5.66 -6.37 2.21
CA PHE A 250 4.51 -5.51 2.44
C PHE A 250 4.66 -4.82 3.79
N ASN A 251 4.14 -3.61 3.86
CA ASN A 251 3.86 -2.96 5.11
C ASN A 251 2.35 -2.83 5.22
N GLY A 252 1.77 -3.69 6.04
CA GLY A 252 0.43 -3.51 6.56
C GLY A 252 0.57 -2.99 7.98
N PHE A 253 1.01 -1.75 8.18
CA PHE A 253 0.98 -1.15 9.51
C PHE A 253 -0.14 -0.10 9.59
N PRO A 254 -1.15 -0.28 10.44
CA PRO A 254 -1.52 -1.49 11.17
C PRO A 254 -2.62 -2.24 10.41
N GLY A 255 -2.23 -2.84 9.28
CA GLY A 255 -3.03 -3.80 8.55
C GLY A 255 -3.31 -4.99 9.44
N VAL A 256 -4.57 -5.15 9.83
CA VAL A 256 -5.06 -6.18 10.75
C VAL A 256 -4.59 -6.05 12.20
N ALA A 257 -4.33 -4.83 12.68
CA ALA A 257 -4.45 -4.59 14.11
C ALA A 257 -5.92 -4.50 14.49
N ASN A 258 -6.58 -5.65 14.56
CA ASN A 258 -7.86 -5.77 15.23
C ASN A 258 -7.60 -5.43 16.68
N ASP A 259 -7.94 -4.19 17.06
CA ASP A 259 -7.66 -3.49 18.31
C ASP A 259 -6.19 -3.48 18.81
N CYS A 260 -5.51 -4.61 18.92
CA CYS A 260 -4.37 -4.88 19.80
C CYS A 260 -3.11 -4.02 19.61
N LEU A 261 -2.75 -3.61 18.38
CA LEU A 261 -1.58 -2.72 18.15
C LEU A 261 -1.94 -1.22 18.24
N VAL A 262 -3.23 -0.88 18.12
CA VAL A 262 -3.73 0.48 18.33
C VAL A 262 -4.15 0.70 19.79
N ARG A 263 -4.45 -0.38 20.54
CA ARG A 263 -4.61 -0.36 22.00
C ARG A 263 -3.35 0.24 22.60
N GLY A 264 -3.52 1.32 23.37
CA GLY A 264 -2.42 2.00 24.02
C GLY A 264 -1.71 3.07 23.19
N VAL A 265 -1.93 3.22 21.88
CA VAL A 265 -1.37 4.36 21.11
C VAL A 265 -1.89 5.69 21.68
N ARG A 266 -3.16 5.75 22.06
CA ARG A 266 -3.76 6.87 22.80
C ARG A 266 -3.00 7.20 24.08
N ARG A 267 -2.73 6.17 24.91
CA ARG A 267 -2.01 6.30 26.18
C ARG A 267 -0.55 6.72 25.97
N VAL A 268 0.14 6.16 24.98
CA VAL A 268 1.52 6.54 24.62
C VAL A 268 1.56 7.98 24.13
N SER A 269 0.62 8.38 23.28
CA SER A 269 0.50 9.77 22.82
C SER A 269 0.23 10.73 23.99
N ALA A 270 -0.70 10.38 24.89
CA ALA A 270 -1.00 11.16 26.08
C ALA A 270 0.23 11.31 27.00
N ARG A 271 0.96 10.21 27.22
CA ARG A 271 2.17 10.19 28.05
C ARG A 271 3.31 11.01 27.45
N ILE A 272 3.55 10.91 26.14
CA ILE A 272 4.68 11.57 25.48
C ILE A 272 4.37 13.04 25.16
N PHE A 273 3.16 13.32 24.69
CA PHE A 273 2.80 14.63 24.13
C PHE A 273 1.80 15.42 24.97
N GLY A 274 1.38 14.89 26.13
CA GLY A 274 0.41 15.52 27.04
C GLY A 274 -1.03 15.51 26.54
N ARG A 275 -1.32 14.79 25.45
CA ARG A 275 -2.65 14.70 24.83
C ARG A 275 -2.86 13.37 24.11
N ALA A 276 -4.03 12.77 24.31
CA ALA A 276 -4.42 11.56 23.60
C ALA A 276 -4.67 11.85 22.12
N LEU A 277 -4.35 10.89 21.25
CA LEU A 277 -4.69 10.93 19.83
C LEU A 277 -5.96 10.11 19.61
N CYS A 278 -7.10 10.78 19.47
CA CYS A 278 -8.42 10.18 19.46
C CYS A 278 -8.78 9.62 18.09
N ASP A 279 -8.56 10.45 17.08
CA ASP A 279 -8.81 10.15 15.69
C ASP A 279 -7.72 10.82 14.83
N VAL A 280 -7.52 10.29 13.63
CA VAL A 280 -6.71 10.96 12.62
C VAL A 280 -7.48 10.96 11.31
N ASP A 281 -7.95 12.14 10.94
CA ASP A 281 -8.68 12.36 9.71
C ASP A 281 -7.78 13.02 8.65
N LEU A 282 -8.23 12.97 7.40
CA LEU A 282 -7.73 13.81 6.33
C LEU A 282 -8.74 14.89 5.99
N GLU A 283 -8.40 16.14 6.26
CA GLU A 283 -9.23 17.30 5.89
C GLU A 283 -8.46 18.20 4.91
N GLY A 284 -8.97 18.33 3.69
CA GLY A 284 -8.36 19.17 2.65
C GLY A 284 -6.92 18.78 2.28
N GLY A 285 -6.56 17.50 2.36
CA GLY A 285 -5.19 17.02 2.08
C GLY A 285 -4.20 17.28 3.22
N HIS A 286 -4.69 17.53 4.44
CA HIS A 286 -3.88 17.64 5.64
C HIS A 286 -4.32 16.60 6.67
N LEU A 287 -3.33 15.98 7.35
CA LEU A 287 -3.61 15.14 8.51
C LEU A 287 -4.12 16.02 9.65
N ARG A 288 -5.37 15.82 10.05
CA ARG A 288 -5.95 16.41 11.24
C ARG A 288 -5.95 15.37 12.35
N ALA A 289 -5.13 15.61 13.35
CA ALA A 289 -5.23 14.88 14.61
C ALA A 289 -6.40 15.43 15.42
N ASP A 290 -7.38 14.59 15.72
CA ASP A 290 -8.36 14.88 16.75
C ASP A 290 -7.82 14.39 18.09
N THR A 291 -7.82 15.29 19.07
CA THR A 291 -7.33 15.02 20.43
C THR A 291 -8.41 15.24 21.48
N THR A 292 -9.65 15.45 21.03
CA THR A 292 -10.80 15.87 21.84
C THR A 292 -11.97 14.88 21.78
N SER A 293 -12.14 14.15 20.68
CA SER A 293 -13.26 13.21 20.49
C SER A 293 -13.13 11.86 21.19
N CYS A 294 -12.09 11.65 22.01
CA CYS A 294 -11.94 10.44 22.82
C CYS A 294 -13.10 10.25 23.83
N GLY A 295 -14.00 11.24 23.95
CA GLY A 295 -15.08 11.30 24.92
C GLY A 295 -14.57 11.71 26.31
N GLU A 296 -15.36 12.48 27.04
CA GLU A 296 -15.20 12.60 28.50
C GLU A 296 -15.98 11.45 29.15
N GLY A 297 -15.35 10.28 29.29
CA GLY A 297 -16.01 9.12 29.86
C GLY A 297 -15.03 8.06 30.32
N PRO A 298 -15.48 7.04 31.08
CA PRO A 298 -14.63 5.95 31.58
C PRO A 298 -13.93 5.13 30.47
N PHE A 299 -14.25 5.41 29.20
CA PHE A 299 -13.63 4.85 28.01
C PHE A 299 -12.42 5.64 27.49
N ALA A 300 -12.20 6.89 27.93
CA ALA A 300 -11.04 7.72 27.57
C ALA A 300 -9.70 7.07 27.96
N ASP A 301 -9.71 6.22 28.99
CA ASP A 301 -8.58 5.40 29.45
C ASP A 301 -8.72 3.91 29.13
N SER A 302 -9.81 3.50 28.46
CA SER A 302 -10.01 2.10 28.12
C SER A 302 -9.08 1.70 26.98
N GLU A 303 -8.33 0.63 27.19
CA GLU A 303 -7.44 0.07 26.16
C GLU A 303 -8.22 -0.43 24.94
N ASP A 304 -9.54 -0.61 25.07
CA ASP A 304 -10.41 -1.24 24.08
C ASP A 304 -10.92 -0.30 22.97
N ASP A 305 -10.82 1.03 23.13
CA ASP A 305 -11.24 1.94 22.08
C ASP A 305 -10.16 2.07 20.99
N GLY A 306 -10.31 1.26 19.93
CA GLY A 306 -9.52 1.36 18.73
C GLY A 306 -9.56 2.77 18.13
N MET A 307 -8.40 3.35 17.84
CA MET A 307 -8.32 4.56 17.00
C MET A 307 -8.74 4.18 15.58
N ARG A 308 -9.53 5.02 14.90
CA ARG A 308 -9.75 4.88 13.46
C ARG A 308 -8.39 4.92 12.78
N VAL A 309 -8.03 3.78 12.19
CA VAL A 309 -6.72 3.59 11.60
C VAL A 309 -6.73 4.27 10.23
N ILE A 310 -5.78 5.17 9.99
CA ILE A 310 -5.40 5.51 8.61
C ILE A 310 -4.78 4.26 8.01
N PHE A 311 -5.56 3.59 7.16
CA PHE A 311 -5.12 2.40 6.46
C PHE A 311 -4.34 2.85 5.24
N GLY A 312 -3.01 2.78 5.32
CA GLY A 312 -2.14 3.01 4.19
C GLY A 312 -1.24 1.80 4.01
N SER A 313 -1.40 1.08 2.90
CA SER A 313 -0.51 -0.03 2.58
C SER A 313 0.53 0.38 1.55
N PHE A 314 1.74 -0.15 1.69
CA PHE A 314 2.65 -0.24 0.57
C PHE A 314 3.11 -1.68 0.41
N GLN A 315 3.37 -2.04 -0.83
CA GLN A 315 3.78 -3.37 -1.23
C GLN A 315 4.94 -3.23 -2.21
N VAL A 316 5.96 -4.06 -2.05
CA VAL A 316 7.07 -4.15 -2.98
C VAL A 316 7.10 -5.56 -3.53
N ALA A 317 7.05 -5.69 -4.84
CA ALA A 317 6.90 -6.97 -5.51
C ALA A 317 7.92 -7.12 -6.63
N ARG A 318 8.43 -8.34 -6.80
CA ARG A 318 9.06 -8.78 -8.04
C ARG A 318 7.95 -9.16 -9.02
N LEU A 319 7.82 -8.42 -10.12
CA LEU A 319 6.74 -8.59 -11.08
C LEU A 319 6.75 -9.96 -11.75
N SER A 320 7.94 -10.53 -12.03
CA SER A 320 8.03 -11.85 -12.66
C SER A 320 7.42 -12.98 -11.85
N PHE A 321 7.35 -12.86 -10.52
CA PHE A 321 6.69 -13.86 -9.67
C PHE A 321 5.18 -13.89 -9.91
N PHE A 322 4.56 -12.72 -10.09
CA PHE A 322 3.10 -12.58 -10.28
C PHE A 322 2.67 -12.67 -11.75
N ARG A 323 3.61 -12.68 -12.70
CA ARG A 323 3.37 -12.83 -14.14
C ARG A 323 3.37 -14.29 -14.62
N GLY A 324 3.72 -15.24 -13.76
CA GLY A 324 3.65 -16.65 -14.10
C GLY A 324 2.22 -17.06 -14.45
N GLU A 325 2.06 -18.19 -15.14
CA GLU A 325 0.74 -18.79 -15.32
C GLU A 325 0.07 -18.92 -13.94
N LEU A 326 -1.11 -18.34 -13.82
CA LEU A 326 -1.97 -18.56 -12.65
C LEU A 326 -2.22 -20.07 -12.59
N PHE A 327 -1.82 -20.69 -11.49
CA PHE A 327 -1.94 -22.13 -11.25
C PHE A 327 -3.34 -22.67 -11.56
#